data_AF-A0A3D5KSF5-F1
#
_entry.id   AF-A0A3D5KSF5-F1
#
_cell.length_a   1.000
_cell.length_b   1.000
_cell.length_c   1.000
_cell.angle_alpha   90.00
_cell.angle_beta   90.00
_cell.angle_gamma   90.00
#
_symmetry.space_group_name_H-M   'P 1'
#
loop_
_entity.id
_entity.type
_entity.pdbx_description
1 polymer ?
#
loop_
_entity_poly.entity_id
_entity_poly.type
_entity_poly.pdbx_seq_one_letter_code
_entity_poly.pdbx_strand_id
1 'polypeptide(L)'
;AIYQGTATRLLNTLVAFESFKKATENSIKPDRMKDKYLVLRLIGFYLWRKKQLLSMKEKGFPQVEYRSDLEDFLGKTMLFLNDKAGGTFCAQFPELFNKTMIACGTVLGTGCFRLPKKGDGPRRPINMALFETVSYLIIELIDLLEQKHDIIRSEFTKLLSNEGFIRSTEYTVDSNISVYKRFEIVEKIIEEIRNA
;
A
#
# COMPACT_ATOMS: atom_id res chain seq x y z
N ALA A 1 -9.54 -2.58 -27.69
CA ALA A 1 -9.82 -1.46 -26.77
C ALA A 1 -9.32 -1.83 -25.37
N ILE A 2 -8.12 -1.38 -24.97
CA ILE A 2 -7.37 -2.01 -23.85
C ILE A 2 -7.44 -1.20 -22.52
N TYR A 3 -8.23 -0.12 -22.47
CA TYR A 3 -8.29 0.77 -21.28
C TYR A 3 -9.69 1.05 -20.71
N GLN A 4 -10.65 0.11 -20.77
CA GLN A 4 -12.07 0.43 -20.49
C GLN A 4 -12.67 -0.11 -19.17
N GLY A 5 -11.90 -0.79 -18.31
CA GLY A 5 -12.38 -1.25 -17.00
C GLY A 5 -12.44 -0.15 -15.93
N THR A 6 -13.36 -0.28 -14.97
CA THR A 6 -13.45 0.59 -13.78
C THR A 6 -12.13 0.62 -13.01
N ALA A 7 -11.46 -0.53 -12.88
CA ALA A 7 -10.16 -0.64 -12.23
C ALA A 7 -9.08 0.20 -12.93
N THR A 8 -9.04 0.18 -14.26
CA THR A 8 -8.07 0.96 -15.04
C THR A 8 -8.31 2.46 -14.90
N ARG A 9 -9.58 2.89 -14.90
CA ARG A 9 -9.94 4.30 -14.64
C ARG A 9 -9.53 4.72 -13.23
N LEU A 10 -9.81 3.90 -12.22
CA LEU A 10 -9.39 4.13 -10.85
C LEU A 10 -7.87 4.33 -10.78
N LEU A 11 -7.07 3.39 -11.28
CA LEU A 11 -5.62 3.48 -11.23
C LEU A 11 -5.09 4.73 -11.95
N ASN A 12 -5.65 5.08 -13.11
CA ASN A 12 -5.29 6.32 -13.82
C ASN A 12 -5.56 7.58 -12.97
N THR A 13 -6.69 7.63 -12.28
CA THR A 13 -7.02 8.74 -11.37
C THR A 13 -6.02 8.83 -10.22
N LEU A 14 -5.72 7.70 -9.57
CA LEU A 14 -4.86 7.67 -8.39
C LEU A 14 -3.43 8.10 -8.69
N VAL A 15 -2.83 7.60 -9.78
CA VAL A 15 -1.45 7.95 -10.15
C VAL A 15 -1.33 9.39 -10.67
N ALA A 16 -2.44 10.00 -11.10
CA ALA A 16 -2.47 11.38 -11.55
C ALA A 16 -2.45 12.39 -10.39
N PHE A 17 -2.80 11.97 -9.16
CA PHE A 17 -2.83 12.88 -8.01
C PHE A 17 -1.46 13.48 -7.72
N GLU A 18 -1.46 14.79 -7.50
CA GLU A 18 -0.25 15.53 -7.13
C GLU A 18 0.30 15.09 -5.76
N SER A 19 -0.57 14.68 -4.85
CA SER A 19 -0.17 14.11 -3.54
C SER A 19 0.66 12.84 -3.71
N PHE A 20 0.24 11.91 -4.58
CA PHE A 20 0.98 10.70 -4.90
C PHE A 20 2.34 11.02 -5.53
N LYS A 21 2.35 11.92 -6.53
CA LYS A 21 3.58 12.38 -7.17
C LYS A 21 4.55 13.00 -6.18
N LYS A 22 4.08 13.86 -5.28
CA LYS A 22 4.90 14.47 -4.22
C LYS A 22 5.41 13.46 -3.21
N ALA A 23 4.54 12.58 -2.69
CA ALA A 23 4.91 11.55 -1.72
C ALA A 23 5.92 10.54 -2.30
N THR A 24 5.84 10.29 -3.61
CA THR A 24 6.81 9.46 -4.35
C THR A 24 7.96 10.26 -4.98
N GLU A 25 8.06 11.55 -4.64
CA GLU A 25 9.12 12.47 -5.05
C GLU A 25 9.32 12.55 -6.57
N ASN A 26 8.24 12.38 -7.34
CA ASN A 26 8.24 12.30 -8.81
C ASN A 26 9.25 11.27 -9.37
N SER A 27 9.65 10.29 -8.55
CA SER A 27 10.73 9.36 -8.87
C SER A 27 10.25 8.09 -9.56
N ILE A 28 8.93 7.85 -9.56
CA ILE A 28 8.32 6.75 -10.30
C ILE A 28 8.11 7.21 -11.73
N LYS A 29 8.95 6.70 -12.62
CA LYS A 29 8.77 6.88 -14.05
C LYS A 29 7.51 6.08 -14.48
N PRO A 30 6.62 6.65 -15.32
CA PRO A 30 5.44 5.94 -15.82
C PRO A 30 5.76 4.77 -16.77
N ASP A 31 7.04 4.55 -17.09
CA ASP A 31 7.47 3.49 -17.98
C ASP A 31 7.06 2.13 -17.42
N ARG A 32 6.45 1.31 -18.30
CA ARG A 32 5.95 -0.03 -17.94
C ARG A 32 4.89 -0.05 -16.83
N MET A 33 4.14 1.05 -16.63
CA MET A 33 3.01 1.12 -15.70
C MET A 33 3.37 0.86 -14.22
N LYS A 34 4.61 1.14 -13.81
CA LYS A 34 5.10 0.89 -12.45
C LYS A 34 4.30 1.63 -11.37
N ASP A 35 3.87 2.85 -11.67
CA ASP A 35 2.99 3.66 -10.82
C ASP A 35 1.66 2.95 -10.54
N LYS A 36 1.00 2.45 -11.59
CA LYS A 36 -0.26 1.71 -11.48
C LYS A 36 -0.07 0.38 -10.76
N TYR A 37 1.03 -0.31 -11.02
CA TYR A 37 1.37 -1.56 -10.33
C TYR A 37 1.54 -1.32 -8.82
N LEU A 38 2.25 -0.26 -8.44
CA LEU A 38 2.46 0.13 -7.06
C LEU A 38 1.14 0.43 -6.33
N VAL A 39 0.25 1.19 -6.97
CA VAL A 39 -1.07 1.52 -6.43
C VAL A 39 -1.98 0.30 -6.38
N LEU A 40 -1.93 -0.58 -7.39
CA LEU A 40 -2.71 -1.82 -7.42
C LEU A 40 -2.32 -2.77 -6.29
N ARG A 41 -1.01 -2.86 -5.97
CA ARG A 41 -0.53 -3.62 -4.81
C ARG A 41 -1.10 -3.08 -3.50
N LEU A 42 -1.04 -1.76 -3.29
CA LEU A 42 -1.66 -1.13 -2.13
C LEU A 42 -3.15 -1.48 -2.02
N ILE A 43 -3.92 -1.30 -3.10
CA ILE A 43 -5.36 -1.61 -3.10
C ILE A 43 -5.61 -3.09 -2.78
N GLY A 44 -4.91 -3.99 -3.46
CA GLY A 44 -5.08 -5.43 -3.29
C GLY A 44 -4.80 -5.85 -1.85
N PHE A 45 -3.65 -5.46 -1.30
CA PHE A 45 -3.30 -5.81 0.08
C PHE A 45 -4.18 -5.11 1.11
N TYR A 46 -4.59 -3.86 0.90
CA TYR A 46 -5.57 -3.19 1.76
C TYR A 46 -6.87 -3.99 1.83
N LEU A 47 -7.50 -4.26 0.68
CA LEU A 47 -8.75 -5.03 0.62
C LEU A 47 -8.59 -6.43 1.22
N TRP A 48 -7.46 -7.08 0.98
CA TRP A 48 -7.15 -8.39 1.53
C TRP A 48 -7.04 -8.39 3.06
N ARG A 49 -6.26 -7.46 3.65
CA ARG A 49 -6.13 -7.35 5.11
C ARG A 49 -7.45 -6.98 5.78
N LYS A 50 -8.27 -6.14 5.13
CA LYS A 50 -9.64 -5.81 5.59
C LYS A 50 -10.65 -6.93 5.34
N LYS A 51 -10.24 -8.06 4.73
CA LYS A 51 -11.10 -9.21 4.39
C LYS A 51 -12.27 -8.82 3.46
N GLN A 52 -12.05 -7.82 2.60
CA GLN A 52 -13.02 -7.26 1.66
C GLN A 52 -12.77 -7.70 0.21
N LEU A 53 -11.62 -8.30 -0.10
CA LEU A 53 -11.31 -8.77 -1.44
C LEU A 53 -11.99 -10.13 -1.71
N LEU A 54 -12.97 -10.15 -2.63
CA LEU A 54 -13.69 -11.35 -3.02
C LEU A 54 -13.22 -11.91 -4.37
N SER A 55 -13.19 -13.23 -4.50
CA SER A 55 -12.86 -13.90 -5.76
C SER A 55 -14.07 -13.90 -6.69
N MET A 56 -14.01 -13.10 -7.75
CA MET A 56 -15.11 -12.97 -8.71
C MET A 56 -15.25 -14.15 -9.69
N LYS A 57 -14.26 -15.04 -9.73
CA LYS A 57 -14.27 -16.24 -10.59
C LYS A 57 -14.87 -17.46 -9.89
N GLU A 58 -14.82 -17.49 -8.56
CA GLU A 58 -15.20 -18.66 -7.77
C GLU A 58 -16.66 -18.54 -7.32
N LYS A 59 -17.39 -19.66 -7.39
CA LYS A 59 -18.80 -19.70 -6.98
C LYS A 59 -18.92 -19.35 -5.49
N GLY A 60 -19.84 -18.45 -5.16
CA GLY A 60 -20.05 -18.00 -3.78
C GLY A 60 -19.14 -16.86 -3.34
N PHE A 61 -18.30 -16.32 -4.24
CA PHE A 61 -17.45 -15.15 -4.00
C PHE A 61 -16.62 -15.25 -2.71
N PRO A 62 -15.83 -16.31 -2.51
CA PRO A 62 -15.02 -16.47 -1.30
C PRO A 62 -13.99 -15.34 -1.17
N GLN A 63 -13.51 -15.11 0.06
CA GLN A 63 -12.38 -14.19 0.28
C GLN A 63 -11.13 -14.70 -0.43
N VAL A 64 -10.41 -13.80 -1.08
CA VAL A 64 -9.14 -14.13 -1.75
C VAL A 64 -8.07 -14.43 -0.71
N GLU A 65 -7.35 -15.53 -0.90
CA GLU A 65 -6.15 -15.84 -0.13
C GLU A 65 -4.88 -15.46 -0.90
N TYR A 66 -3.86 -14.98 -0.18
CA TYR A 66 -2.55 -14.70 -0.74
C TYR A 66 -1.62 -15.92 -0.63
N ARG A 67 -1.25 -16.52 -1.76
CA ARG A 67 -0.50 -17.79 -1.83
C ARG A 67 0.87 -17.66 -2.51
N SER A 68 1.54 -16.53 -2.32
CA SER A 68 2.84 -16.21 -2.95
C SER A 68 2.82 -16.04 -4.47
N ASP A 69 1.63 -15.98 -5.08
CA ASP A 69 1.44 -15.63 -6.49
C ASP A 69 0.86 -14.23 -6.57
N LEU A 70 1.76 -13.24 -6.70
CA LEU A 70 1.37 -11.85 -6.75
C LEU A 70 0.59 -11.51 -8.03
N GLU A 71 0.95 -12.09 -9.17
CA GLU A 71 0.30 -11.76 -10.44
C GLU A 71 -1.15 -12.29 -10.47
N ASP A 72 -1.40 -13.51 -9.99
CA ASP A 72 -2.76 -14.02 -9.78
C ASP A 72 -3.54 -13.16 -8.77
N PHE A 73 -2.91 -12.79 -7.66
CA PHE A 73 -3.52 -11.92 -6.64
C PHE A 73 -3.94 -10.55 -7.18
N LEU A 74 -3.07 -9.88 -7.93
CA LEU A 74 -3.37 -8.60 -8.57
C LEU A 74 -4.39 -8.77 -9.69
N GLY A 75 -4.38 -9.89 -10.41
CA GLY A 75 -5.42 -10.28 -11.36
C GLY A 75 -6.81 -10.39 -10.71
N LYS A 76 -6.91 -11.08 -9.57
CA LYS A 76 -8.14 -11.16 -8.77
C LYS A 76 -8.58 -9.80 -8.25
N THR A 77 -7.64 -8.96 -7.82
CA THR A 77 -7.90 -7.56 -7.42
C THR A 77 -8.52 -6.76 -8.57
N MET A 78 -7.95 -6.85 -9.77
CA MET A 78 -8.51 -6.17 -10.96
C MET A 78 -9.91 -6.66 -11.32
N LEU A 79 -10.19 -7.96 -11.17
CA LEU A 79 -11.52 -8.51 -11.42
C LEU A 79 -12.54 -7.98 -10.40
N PHE A 80 -12.19 -7.97 -9.11
CA PHE A 80 -13.02 -7.39 -8.07
C PHE A 80 -13.34 -5.91 -8.32
N LEU A 81 -12.33 -5.10 -8.65
CA LEU A 81 -12.50 -3.67 -8.92
C LEU A 81 -13.32 -3.37 -10.18
N ASN A 82 -13.35 -4.29 -11.14
CA ASN A 82 -14.17 -4.16 -12.35
C ASN A 82 -15.62 -4.63 -12.14
N ASP A 83 -15.89 -5.39 -11.09
CA ASP A 83 -17.22 -5.86 -10.74
C ASP A 83 -18.03 -4.80 -9.96
N LYS A 84 -19.35 -4.96 -9.91
CA LYS A 84 -20.25 -4.14 -9.09
C LYS A 84 -19.88 -4.18 -7.61
N ALA A 85 -19.41 -5.32 -7.10
CA ALA A 85 -18.97 -5.47 -5.71
C ALA A 85 -17.81 -4.51 -5.35
N GLY A 86 -16.92 -4.23 -6.31
CA GLY A 86 -15.84 -3.25 -6.15
C GLY A 86 -16.28 -1.79 -6.37
N GLY A 87 -17.50 -1.55 -6.83
CA GLY A 87 -17.98 -0.22 -7.25
C GLY A 87 -17.94 0.84 -6.13
N THR A 88 -18.46 0.51 -4.95
CA THR A 88 -18.45 1.42 -3.79
C THR A 88 -17.02 1.77 -3.37
N PHE A 89 -16.14 0.76 -3.32
CA PHE A 89 -14.73 0.98 -3.03
C PHE A 89 -14.08 1.91 -4.07
N CYS A 90 -14.32 1.67 -5.36
CA CYS A 90 -13.77 2.51 -6.44
C CYS A 90 -14.23 3.97 -6.36
N ALA A 91 -15.43 4.23 -5.83
CA ALA A 91 -15.95 5.58 -5.65
C ALA A 91 -15.33 6.31 -4.44
N GLN A 92 -15.07 5.59 -3.34
CA GLN A 92 -14.61 6.18 -2.07
C GLN A 92 -13.09 6.24 -1.94
N PHE A 93 -12.38 5.24 -2.48
CA PHE A 93 -10.94 5.09 -2.30
C PHE A 93 -10.10 6.27 -2.83
N PRO A 94 -10.46 6.98 -3.93
CA PRO A 94 -9.67 8.13 -4.40
C PRO A 94 -9.49 9.23 -3.37
N GLU A 95 -10.53 9.57 -2.61
CA GLU A 95 -10.44 10.59 -1.57
C GLU A 95 -9.53 10.13 -0.43
N LEU A 96 -9.74 8.90 0.04
CA LEU A 96 -8.92 8.29 1.08
C LEU A 96 -7.45 8.23 0.66
N PHE A 97 -7.16 7.72 -0.53
CA PHE A 97 -5.82 7.64 -1.09
C PHE A 97 -5.15 9.02 -1.18
N ASN A 98 -5.87 10.04 -1.66
CA ASN A 98 -5.33 11.39 -1.73
C ASN A 98 -4.93 11.93 -0.35
N LYS A 99 -5.79 11.76 0.67
CA LYS A 99 -5.49 12.13 2.06
C LYS A 99 -4.29 11.34 2.60
N THR A 100 -4.25 10.03 2.36
CA THR A 100 -3.14 9.16 2.76
C THR A 100 -1.82 9.62 2.14
N MET A 101 -1.77 9.93 0.85
CA MET A 101 -0.53 10.36 0.20
C MET A 101 -0.03 11.71 0.74
N ILE A 102 -0.94 12.64 1.03
CA ILE A 102 -0.59 13.90 1.71
C ILE A 102 0.02 13.58 3.09
N ALA A 103 -0.67 12.76 3.89
CA ALA A 103 -0.23 12.38 5.23
C ALA A 103 1.11 11.63 5.25
N CYS A 104 1.35 10.72 4.31
CA CYS A 104 2.65 10.05 4.16
C CYS A 104 3.77 11.07 3.96
N GLY A 105 3.53 12.13 3.17
CA GLY A 105 4.52 13.18 2.96
C GLY A 105 4.72 14.07 4.18
N THR A 106 3.65 14.47 4.86
CA THR A 106 3.71 15.44 5.98
C THR A 106 4.12 14.81 7.31
N VAL A 107 3.56 13.65 7.65
CA VAL A 107 3.79 12.98 8.95
C VAL A 107 5.10 12.19 8.94
N LEU A 108 5.31 11.39 7.89
CA LEU A 108 6.47 10.50 7.79
C LEU A 108 7.69 11.19 7.17
N GLY A 109 7.45 12.26 6.40
CA GLY A 109 8.49 13.11 5.83
C GLY A 109 9.08 12.61 4.51
N THR A 110 10.09 13.34 4.02
CA THR A 110 10.74 13.08 2.73
C THR A 110 11.38 11.69 2.69
N GLY A 111 11.05 10.92 1.65
CA GLY A 111 11.57 9.57 1.48
C GLY A 111 10.85 8.51 2.31
N CYS A 112 9.63 8.76 2.77
CA CYS A 112 8.81 7.82 3.55
C CYS A 112 8.60 6.44 2.90
N PHE A 113 8.78 6.33 1.58
CA PHE A 113 8.71 5.07 0.84
C PHE A 113 10.07 4.49 0.45
N ARG A 114 11.16 4.91 1.09
CA ARG A 114 12.52 4.40 0.85
C ARG A 114 13.06 3.76 2.12
N LEU A 115 13.71 2.62 1.93
CA LEU A 115 14.47 2.00 3.00
C LEU A 115 15.71 2.86 3.36
N PRO A 116 16.22 2.75 4.60
CA PRO A 116 17.45 3.43 5.01
C PRO A 116 18.63 3.11 4.07
N LYS A 117 19.53 4.09 3.90
CA LYS A 117 20.78 3.90 3.17
C LYS A 117 21.63 2.82 3.84
N LYS A 118 22.43 2.11 3.04
CA LYS A 118 23.46 1.19 3.54
C LYS A 118 24.78 1.97 3.61
N GLY A 119 25.21 2.34 4.82
CA GLY A 119 26.39 3.19 5.04
C GLY A 119 26.31 4.50 4.24
N ASP A 120 27.42 4.88 3.61
CA ASP A 120 27.53 6.08 2.75
C ASP A 120 26.99 5.88 1.32
N GLY A 121 26.27 4.78 1.09
CA GLY A 121 25.71 4.43 -0.22
C GLY A 121 24.69 5.44 -0.75
N PRO A 122 24.34 5.34 -2.05
CA PRO A 122 23.37 6.23 -2.66
C PRO A 122 21.99 6.08 -2.00
N ARG A 123 21.16 7.10 -2.19
CA ARG A 123 19.76 7.04 -1.78
C ARG A 123 19.05 5.87 -2.49
N ARG A 124 18.35 5.04 -1.73
CA ARG A 124 17.67 3.86 -2.27
C ARG A 124 16.45 4.24 -3.10
N PRO A 125 16.06 3.44 -4.12
CA PRO A 125 14.81 3.62 -4.84
C PRO A 125 13.59 3.45 -3.91
N ILE A 126 12.41 3.83 -4.38
CA ILE A 126 11.15 3.52 -3.67
C ILE A 126 11.04 2.00 -3.57
N ASN A 127 10.74 1.51 -2.37
CA ASN A 127 10.49 0.10 -2.13
C ASN A 127 8.99 -0.16 -2.19
N MET A 128 8.57 -1.09 -3.06
CA MET A 128 7.14 -1.36 -3.30
C MET A 128 6.45 -1.95 -2.07
N ALA A 129 7.11 -2.86 -1.36
CA ALA A 129 6.59 -3.47 -0.14
C ALA A 129 6.51 -2.46 1.02
N LEU A 130 7.44 -1.50 1.07
CA LEU A 130 7.35 -0.39 2.01
C LEU A 130 6.20 0.55 1.65
N PHE A 131 6.01 0.87 0.37
CA PHE A 131 4.90 1.71 -0.07
C PHE A 131 3.54 1.13 0.31
N GLU A 132 3.28 -0.15 -0.02
CA GLU A 132 1.99 -0.77 0.27
C GLU A 132 1.71 -0.87 1.78
N THR A 133 2.73 -1.17 2.59
CA THR A 133 2.56 -1.35 4.04
C THR A 133 2.48 -0.03 4.80
N VAL A 134 3.28 0.96 4.47
CA VAL A 134 3.26 2.28 5.11
C VAL A 134 2.01 3.06 4.70
N SER A 135 1.58 2.93 3.44
CA SER A 135 0.30 3.52 3.04
C SER A 135 -0.87 2.86 3.75
N TYR A 136 -0.84 1.53 3.96
CA TYR A 136 -1.82 0.83 4.80
C TYR A 136 -1.82 1.34 6.25
N LEU A 137 -0.64 1.49 6.87
CA LEU A 137 -0.48 2.06 8.20
C LEU A 137 -1.17 3.43 8.32
N ILE A 138 -0.91 4.32 7.37
CA ILE A 138 -1.49 5.68 7.37
C ILE A 138 -2.98 5.67 7.07
N ILE A 139 -3.48 4.79 6.19
CA ILE A 139 -4.92 4.62 5.97
C ILE A 139 -5.60 4.21 7.27
N GLU A 140 -5.05 3.24 7.98
CA GLU A 140 -5.60 2.72 9.23
C GLU A 140 -5.42 3.65 10.42
N LEU A 141 -4.74 4.80 10.27
CA LEU A 141 -4.57 5.81 11.32
C LEU A 141 -4.99 7.20 10.85
N ILE A 142 -5.72 7.27 9.73
CA ILE A 142 -6.06 8.53 9.06
C ILE A 142 -6.87 9.47 9.98
N ASP A 143 -7.68 8.90 10.86
CA ASP A 143 -8.51 9.58 11.86
C ASP A 143 -7.72 10.12 13.07
N LEU A 144 -6.47 9.66 13.25
CA LEU A 144 -5.64 9.96 14.42
C LEU A 144 -4.40 10.81 14.09
N LEU A 145 -4.20 11.19 12.82
CA LEU A 145 -2.96 11.83 12.37
C LEU A 145 -2.61 13.11 13.13
N GLU A 146 -3.60 13.94 13.47
CA GLU A 146 -3.37 15.19 14.20
C GLU A 146 -3.02 14.95 15.66
N GLN A 147 -3.71 14.02 16.32
CA GLN A 147 -3.57 13.75 17.75
C GLN A 147 -2.35 12.88 18.07
N LYS A 148 -1.98 11.99 17.14
CA LYS A 148 -0.93 10.97 17.33
C LYS A 148 0.28 11.20 16.41
N HIS A 149 0.41 12.39 15.82
CA HIS A 149 1.47 12.74 14.87
C HIS A 149 2.86 12.24 15.29
N ASP A 150 3.31 12.61 16.50
CA ASP A 150 4.66 12.31 16.96
C ASP A 150 4.87 10.84 17.28
N ILE A 151 3.83 10.17 17.77
CA ILE A 151 3.85 8.73 18.05
C ILE A 151 3.93 7.97 16.71
N ILE A 152 3.12 8.32 15.72
CA ILE A 152 3.16 7.72 14.38
C ILE A 152 4.56 7.87 13.77
N ARG A 153 5.14 9.08 13.85
CA ARG A 153 6.48 9.35 13.34
C ARG A 153 7.57 8.55 14.07
N SER A 154 7.46 8.43 15.38
CA SER A 154 8.38 7.63 16.21
C SER A 154 8.30 6.15 15.85
N GLU A 155 7.10 5.57 15.78
CA GLU A 155 6.90 4.17 15.42
C GLU A 155 7.32 3.87 13.99
N PHE A 156 7.08 4.78 13.05
CA PHE A 156 7.62 4.65 11.69
C PHE A 156 9.16 4.58 11.67
N THR A 157 9.83 5.38 12.50
CA THR A 157 11.31 5.35 12.60
C THR A 157 11.80 4.02 13.17
N LYS A 158 11.10 3.48 14.18
CA LYS A 158 11.39 2.15 14.75
C LYS A 158 11.12 1.03 13.73
N LEU A 159 10.05 1.13 12.95
CA LEU A 159 9.71 0.19 11.88
C LEU A 159 10.84 0.10 10.85
N LEU A 160 11.40 1.25 10.44
CA LEU A 160 12.55 1.30 9.53
C LEU A 160 13.87 0.80 10.13
N SER A 161 13.90 0.52 11.44
CA SER A 161 15.03 -0.11 12.13
C SER A 161 14.75 -1.56 12.54
N ASN A 162 13.54 -2.07 12.28
CA ASN A 162 13.16 -3.43 12.63
C ASN A 162 13.70 -4.41 11.60
N GLU A 163 14.66 -5.26 12.00
CA GLU A 163 15.31 -6.22 11.11
C GLU A 163 14.34 -7.19 10.44
N GLY A 164 13.34 -7.66 11.19
CA GLY A 164 12.32 -8.58 10.66
C GLY A 164 11.47 -7.93 9.57
N PHE A 165 11.07 -6.68 9.78
CA PHE A 165 10.37 -5.87 8.79
C PHE A 165 11.27 -5.59 7.58
N ILE A 166 12.47 -5.05 7.76
CA ILE A 166 13.40 -4.77 6.66
C ILE A 166 13.62 -6.04 5.83
N ARG A 167 13.91 -7.17 6.46
CA ARG A 167 14.14 -8.44 5.77
C ARG A 167 12.93 -8.86 4.93
N SER A 168 11.72 -8.69 5.45
CA SER A 168 10.48 -9.00 4.71
C SER A 168 10.21 -8.07 3.52
N THR A 169 10.86 -6.90 3.46
CA THR A 169 10.80 -5.96 2.32
C THR A 169 11.95 -6.12 1.32
N GLU A 170 12.96 -6.94 1.63
CA GLU A 170 14.15 -7.14 0.79
C GLU A 170 14.28 -8.57 0.22
N TYR A 171 13.85 -9.58 0.97
CA TYR A 171 14.05 -11.00 0.62
C TYR A 171 12.71 -11.71 0.44
N THR A 172 12.62 -12.48 -0.67
CA THR A 172 11.41 -13.22 -1.05
C THR A 172 10.16 -12.38 -0.82
N VAL A 173 10.20 -11.12 -1.29
CA VAL A 173 9.30 -10.03 -0.88
C VAL A 173 7.83 -10.42 -1.09
N ASP A 174 7.56 -11.12 -2.18
CA ASP A 174 6.21 -11.55 -2.55
C ASP A 174 5.88 -12.96 -2.05
N SER A 175 6.73 -13.60 -1.24
CA SER A 175 6.32 -14.80 -0.52
C SER A 175 5.24 -14.46 0.51
N ASN A 176 4.29 -15.38 0.71
CA ASN A 176 3.29 -15.29 1.76
C ASN A 176 3.95 -15.02 3.11
N ILE A 177 5.03 -15.74 3.46
CA ILE A 177 5.76 -15.54 4.72
C ILE A 177 6.18 -14.06 4.88
N SER A 178 6.86 -13.47 3.89
CA SER A 178 7.28 -12.07 3.96
C SER A 178 6.09 -11.10 3.98
N VAL A 179 5.01 -11.40 3.25
CA VAL A 179 3.79 -10.57 3.21
C VAL A 179 3.08 -10.56 4.56
N TYR A 180 2.76 -11.74 5.10
CA TYR A 180 2.15 -11.85 6.42
C TYR A 180 3.02 -11.19 7.48
N LYS A 181 4.34 -11.44 7.48
CA LYS A 181 5.26 -10.88 8.47
C LYS A 181 5.22 -9.35 8.51
N ARG A 182 5.29 -8.67 7.36
CA ARG A 182 5.30 -7.20 7.35
C ARG A 182 3.95 -6.59 7.76
N PHE A 183 2.85 -7.21 7.35
CA PHE A 183 1.52 -6.72 7.75
C PHE A 183 1.24 -6.96 9.23
N GLU A 184 1.62 -8.11 9.79
CA GLU A 184 1.49 -8.38 11.23
C GLU A 184 2.27 -7.37 12.09
N ILE A 185 3.51 -7.02 11.69
CA ILE A 185 4.29 -6.00 12.38
C ILE A 185 3.58 -4.64 12.33
N VAL A 186 3.09 -4.25 11.15
CA VAL A 186 2.41 -2.96 10.95
C VAL A 186 1.08 -2.90 11.69
N GLU A 187 0.32 -3.99 11.72
CA GLU A 187 -0.94 -4.09 12.46
C GLU A 187 -0.74 -3.98 13.96
N LYS A 188 0.32 -4.59 14.50
CA LYS A 188 0.69 -4.41 15.90
C LYS A 188 0.98 -2.94 16.21
N ILE A 189 1.71 -2.23 15.33
CA ILE A 189 1.97 -0.79 15.49
C ILE A 189 0.65 0.02 15.45
N ILE A 190 -0.27 -0.32 14.54
CA ILE A 190 -1.59 0.32 14.46
C ILE A 190 -2.33 0.17 15.80
N GLU A 191 -2.39 -1.05 16.34
CA GLU A 191 -3.05 -1.33 17.62
C GLU A 191 -2.41 -0.56 18.78
N GLU A 192 -1.07 -0.55 18.87
CA GLU A 192 -0.34 0.19 19.90
C GLU A 192 -0.63 1.70 19.84
N ILE A 193 -0.66 2.30 18.65
CA ILE A 193 -0.95 3.73 18.47
C ILE A 193 -2.41 4.05 18.82
N ARG A 194 -3.35 3.18 18.46
CA ARG A 194 -4.78 3.37 18.77
C ARG A 194 -5.08 3.27 20.28
N ASN A 195 -4.26 2.52 21.03
CA ASN A 195 -4.44 2.30 22.47
C ASN A 195 -3.60 3.24 23.35
N ALA A 196 -2.62 3.95 22.79
CA ALA A 196 -1.86 5.00 23.45
C ALA A 196 -2.68 6.29 23.62
#